data_AF-A0A7Y2GFS4-F1
#
_entry.id   AF-A0A7Y2GFS4-F1
#
_cell.length_a   1.000
_cell.length_b   1.000
_cell.length_c   1.000
_cell.angle_alpha   90.00
_cell.angle_beta   90.00
_cell.angle_gamma   90.00
#
_symmetry.space_group_name_H-M   'P 1'
#
loop_
_entity.id
_entity.type
_entity.pdbx_description
1 polymer ?
#
loop_
_entity_poly.entity_id
_entity_poly.type
_entity_poly.pdbx_seq_one_letter_code
_entity_poly.pdbx_strand_id
1 'polypeptide(L)'
;MKLDTRLAPLVAILGFIVAGYFILQLFSNLFFTIDGVAASLINPSITRLVGYLLYGFLGVYSLLIVVRIVLSWITEGSNKITRFFSKLTDPILTPFRRIIPPLGMFDISPIVVLFLLSFLQAAVAGVLLSGA
;
A
#
# COMPACT_ATOMS: atom_id res chain seq x y z
N MET A 1 -17.10 -22.21 8.40
CA MET A 1 -17.24 -21.33 9.57
C MET A 1 -18.53 -20.53 9.40
N LYS A 2 -19.63 -20.90 10.07
CA LYS A 2 -20.88 -20.12 10.01
C LYS A 2 -20.63 -18.87 10.88
N LEU A 3 -20.40 -17.72 10.26
CA LEU A 3 -20.35 -16.44 10.98
C LEU A 3 -21.72 -16.22 11.62
N ASP A 4 -21.73 -16.03 12.93
CA ASP A 4 -22.93 -15.63 13.66
C ASP A 4 -23.39 -14.27 13.08
N THR A 5 -24.64 -14.19 12.64
CA THR A 5 -25.23 -12.96 12.08
C THR A 5 -25.20 -11.79 13.07
N ARG A 6 -25.04 -12.07 14.36
CA ARG A 6 -24.81 -11.06 15.41
C ARG A 6 -23.45 -10.35 15.29
N LEU A 7 -22.46 -10.97 14.65
CA LEU A 7 -21.13 -10.39 14.44
C LEU A 7 -21.05 -9.56 13.15
N ALA A 8 -22.04 -9.68 12.25
CA ALA A 8 -22.03 -8.98 10.96
C ALA A 8 -21.87 -7.44 11.08
N PRO A 9 -22.55 -6.75 12.02
CA PRO A 9 -22.35 -5.31 12.21
C PRO A 9 -20.93 -4.96 12.65
N LEU A 10 -20.32 -5.77 13.52
CA LEU A 10 -18.97 -5.54 14.04
C LEU A 10 -17.90 -5.74 12.94
N VAL A 11 -18.05 -6.77 12.11
CA VAL A 11 -17.15 -7.01 10.97
C VAL A 11 -17.25 -5.88 9.95
N ALA A 12 -18.46 -5.36 9.69
CA ALA A 12 -18.65 -4.22 8.79
C ALA A 12 -17.98 -2.95 9.32
N ILE A 13 -18.16 -2.63 10.61
CA ILE A 13 -17.50 -1.49 11.26
C ILE A 13 -15.98 -1.63 11.20
N LEU A 14 -15.44 -2.80 11.53
CA LEU A 14 -14.00 -3.06 11.49
C LEU A 14 -13.45 -2.90 10.07
N GLY A 15 -14.14 -3.43 9.06
CA GLY A 15 -13.76 -3.25 7.65
C GLY A 15 -13.74 -1.77 7.22
N PHE A 16 -14.74 -0.99 7.63
CA PHE A 16 -14.80 0.44 7.36
C PHE A 16 -13.66 1.21 8.05
N ILE A 17 -13.35 0.90 9.30
CA ILE A 17 -12.25 1.52 10.05
C ILE A 17 -10.92 1.21 9.37
N VAL A 18 -10.67 -0.05 9.01
CA VAL A 18 -9.43 -0.46 8.34
C VAL A 18 -9.28 0.22 6.99
N ALA A 19 -10.35 0.25 6.19
CA ALA A 19 -10.36 0.95 4.90
C ALA A 19 -10.14 2.46 5.07
N GLY A 20 -10.83 3.08 6.03
CA GLY A 20 -10.67 4.50 6.35
C GLY A 20 -9.26 4.84 6.80
N TYR A 21 -8.67 4.05 7.71
CA TYR A 21 -7.28 4.20 8.14
C TYR A 21 -6.33 4.12 6.96
N PHE A 22 -6.51 3.15 6.07
CA PHE A 22 -5.65 2.99 4.90
C PHE A 22 -5.77 4.18 3.93
N ILE A 23 -6.99 4.67 3.71
CA ILE A 23 -7.23 5.87 2.88
C ILE A 23 -6.54 7.09 3.50
N LEU A 24 -6.71 7.32 4.80
CA LEU A 24 -6.06 8.43 5.50
C LEU A 24 -4.54 8.33 5.43
N GLN A 25 -3.99 7.12 5.57
CA GLN A 25 -2.56 6.86 5.41
C GLN A 25 -2.07 7.23 4.00
N LEU A 26 -2.82 6.89 2.95
CA LEU A 26 -2.48 7.26 1.57
C LEU A 26 -2.44 8.77 1.37
N PHE A 27 -3.45 9.49 1.87
CA PHE A 27 -3.46 10.96 1.82
C PHE A 27 -2.30 11.56 2.61
N SER A 28 -2.05 11.06 3.82
CA SER A 28 -0.92 11.51 4.64
C SER A 28 0.42 11.31 3.93
N ASN A 29 0.63 10.15 3.32
CA ASN A 29 1.84 9.85 2.56
C ASN A 29 2.02 10.81 1.37
N LEU A 30 0.93 11.18 0.70
CA LEU A 30 0.95 12.13 -0.41
C LEU A 30 1.37 13.52 0.08
N PHE A 31 0.72 14.05 1.12
CA PHE A 31 1.06 15.35 1.69
C PHE A 31 2.50 15.38 2.19
N PHE A 32 2.92 14.38 2.97
CA PHE A 32 4.29 14.30 3.48
C PHE A 32 5.34 14.28 2.34
N THR A 33 5.05 13.57 1.25
CA THR A 33 5.91 13.54 0.08
C THR A 33 5.98 14.91 -0.61
N ILE A 34 4.82 15.53 -0.87
CA ILE A 34 4.75 16.82 -1.56
C ILE A 34 5.44 17.90 -0.74
N ASP A 35 5.09 18.02 0.54
CA ASP A 35 5.67 19.01 1.46
C ASP A 35 7.17 18.80 1.59
N GLY A 36 7.60 17.54 1.69
CA GLY A 36 9.02 17.18 1.76
C GLY A 36 9.81 17.52 0.49
N VAL A 37 9.25 17.21 -0.68
CA VAL A 37 9.86 17.59 -1.97
C VAL A 37 9.93 19.11 -2.08
N ALA A 38 8.85 19.83 -1.79
CA ALA A 38 8.81 21.28 -1.84
C ALA A 38 9.84 21.92 -0.87
N ALA A 39 9.91 21.43 0.36
CA ALA A 39 10.90 21.87 1.35
C ALA A 39 12.34 21.61 0.89
N SER A 40 12.58 20.49 0.19
CA SER A 40 13.88 20.14 -0.37
C SER A 40 14.29 21.01 -1.56
N LEU A 41 13.34 21.69 -2.21
CA LEU A 41 13.61 22.69 -3.24
C LEU A 41 13.89 24.08 -2.64
N ILE A 42 13.20 24.43 -1.56
CA ILE A 42 13.40 25.70 -0.83
C ILE A 42 14.76 25.70 -0.11
N ASN A 43 15.10 24.58 0.52
CA ASN A 43 16.41 24.35 1.13
C ASN A 43 17.08 23.19 0.37
N PRO A 44 17.81 23.49 -0.71
CA PRO A 44 18.36 22.49 -1.62
C PRO A 44 19.18 21.43 -0.89
N SER A 45 18.60 20.23 -0.79
CA SER A 45 19.27 19.06 -0.27
C SER A 45 18.95 17.87 -1.16
N ILE A 46 19.97 17.41 -1.89
CA ILE A 46 19.84 16.27 -2.81
C ILE A 46 19.43 15.01 -2.04
N THR A 47 20.00 14.79 -0.86
CA THR A 47 19.68 13.63 -0.01
C THR A 47 18.20 13.62 0.39
N ARG A 48 17.66 14.76 0.84
CA ARG A 48 16.25 14.87 1.24
C ARG A 48 15.33 14.74 0.04
N LEU A 49 15.67 15.38 -1.08
CA LEU A 49 14.88 15.28 -2.31
C LEU A 49 14.76 13.83 -2.77
N VAL A 50 15.88 13.11 -2.85
CA VAL A 50 15.89 11.68 -3.20
C VAL A 50 15.11 10.86 -2.17
N GLY A 51 15.29 11.15 -0.87
CA GLY A 51 14.56 10.49 0.21
C GLY A 51 13.04 10.61 0.06
N TYR A 52 12.51 11.82 -0.18
CA TYR A 52 11.08 12.02 -0.36
C TYR A 52 10.55 11.40 -1.66
N LEU A 53 11.31 11.47 -2.75
CA LEU A 53 10.92 10.80 -4.01
C LEU A 53 10.84 9.28 -3.85
N LEU A 54 11.81 8.67 -3.18
CA LEU A 54 11.79 7.24 -2.86
C LEU A 54 10.63 6.88 -1.93
N TYR A 55 10.42 7.67 -0.87
CA TYR A 55 9.31 7.48 0.07
C TYR A 55 7.96 7.54 -0.66
N GLY A 56 7.77 8.53 -1.52
CA GLY A 56 6.57 8.71 -2.33
C GLY A 56 6.36 7.58 -3.32
N PHE A 57 7.41 7.12 -3.99
CA PHE A 57 7.35 5.98 -4.90
C PHE A 57 6.82 4.71 -4.21
N LEU A 58 7.35 4.39 -3.02
CA LEU A 58 6.87 3.26 -2.22
C LEU A 58 5.40 3.44 -1.80
N GLY A 59 4.98 4.67 -1.52
CA GLY A 59 3.59 5.01 -1.19
C GLY A 59 2.64 4.80 -2.37
N VAL A 60 3.04 5.27 -3.57
CA VAL A 60 2.29 5.04 -4.81
C VAL A 60 2.22 3.56 -5.13
N TYR A 61 3.29 2.80 -4.94
CA TYR A 61 3.25 1.35 -5.18
C TYR A 61 2.31 0.62 -4.19
N SER A 62 2.30 1.05 -2.93
CA SER A 62 1.34 0.56 -1.92
C SER A 62 -0.11 0.86 -2.33
N LEU A 63 -0.37 2.05 -2.88
CA LEU A 63 -1.66 2.41 -3.45
C LEU A 63 -2.07 1.47 -4.59
N LEU A 64 -1.16 1.14 -5.52
CA LEU A 64 -1.46 0.21 -6.62
C LEU A 64 -1.91 -1.17 -6.11
N ILE A 65 -1.26 -1.67 -5.05
CA ILE A 65 -1.63 -2.95 -4.42
C ILE A 65 -3.00 -2.86 -3.77
N VAL A 66 -3.31 -1.77 -3.06
CA VAL A 66 -4.64 -1.62 -2.45
C VAL A 66 -5.74 -1.43 -3.47
N VAL A 67 -5.50 -0.66 -4.53
CA VAL A 67 -6.44 -0.58 -5.65
C VAL A 67 -6.70 -1.98 -6.24
N ARG A 68 -5.66 -2.82 -6.37
CA ARG A 68 -5.84 -4.21 -6.82
C ARG A 68 -6.71 -5.03 -5.85
N ILE A 69 -6.49 -4.93 -4.55
CA ILE A 69 -7.31 -5.64 -3.54
C ILE A 69 -8.77 -5.18 -3.65
N VAL A 70 -9.01 -3.87 -3.70
CA VAL A 70 -10.36 -3.31 -3.83
C VAL A 70 -11.03 -3.75 -5.14
N LEU A 71 -10.30 -3.71 -6.27
CA LEU A 71 -10.81 -4.18 -7.56
C LEU A 71 -11.18 -5.66 -7.53
N SER A 72 -10.46 -6.50 -6.78
CA SER A 72 -10.78 -7.92 -6.65
C SER A 72 -12.10 -8.19 -5.93
N TRP A 73 -12.59 -7.24 -5.12
CA TRP A 73 -13.89 -7.33 -4.45
C TRP A 73 -15.03 -6.75 -5.29
N ILE A 74 -14.74 -5.74 -6.10
CA ILE A 74 -15.76 -5.04 -6.91
C ILE A 74 -16.02 -5.77 -8.22
N THR A 75 -14.98 -6.31 -8.85
CA THR A 75 -15.09 -6.87 -10.20
C THR A 75 -14.84 -8.37 -10.18
N GLU A 76 -15.83 -9.13 -10.65
CA GLU A 76 -15.68 -10.55 -10.92
C GLU A 76 -15.04 -10.75 -12.30
N GLY A 77 -13.79 -11.24 -12.33
CA GLY A 77 -13.07 -11.59 -13.56
C GLY A 77 -12.07 -10.56 -14.07
N SER A 78 -11.45 -10.89 -15.21
CA SER A 78 -10.34 -10.12 -15.79
C SER A 78 -10.85 -9.08 -16.80
N ASN A 79 -11.11 -7.86 -16.35
CA ASN A 79 -11.32 -6.69 -17.23
C ASN A 79 -9.99 -5.96 -17.57
N LYS A 80 -10.02 -4.93 -18.44
CA LYS A 80 -8.80 -4.20 -18.84
C LYS A 80 -8.08 -3.54 -17.66
N ILE A 81 -8.85 -3.00 -16.71
CA ILE A 81 -8.34 -2.25 -15.55
C ILE A 81 -7.65 -3.21 -14.56
N THR A 82 -8.31 -4.29 -14.16
CA THR A 82 -7.73 -5.33 -13.29
C THR A 82 -6.46 -5.95 -13.88
N ARG A 83 -6.41 -6.19 -15.20
CA ARG A 83 -5.17 -6.64 -15.87
C ARG A 83 -4.05 -5.62 -15.81
N PHE A 84 -4.37 -4.33 -15.94
CA PHE A 84 -3.38 -3.27 -15.83
C PHE A 84 -2.75 -3.25 -14.43
N PHE A 85 -3.56 -3.21 -13.38
CA PHE A 85 -3.05 -3.25 -11.99
C PHE A 85 -2.34 -4.57 -11.66
N SER A 86 -2.83 -5.70 -12.18
CA SER A 86 -2.15 -6.99 -12.00
C SER A 86 -0.77 -6.98 -12.66
N LYS A 87 -0.63 -6.49 -13.89
CA LYS A 87 0.69 -6.37 -14.56
C LYS A 87 1.68 -5.50 -13.78
N LEU A 88 1.22 -4.44 -13.13
CA LEU A 88 2.09 -3.55 -12.34
C LEU A 88 2.51 -4.17 -11.00
N THR A 89 1.63 -4.97 -10.38
CA THR A 89 1.83 -5.48 -9.02
C THR A 89 2.32 -6.93 -8.97
N ASP A 90 2.06 -7.74 -10.00
CA ASP A 90 2.48 -9.14 -10.10
C ASP A 90 4.00 -9.36 -10.07
N PRO A 91 4.86 -8.50 -10.65
CA PRO A 91 6.30 -8.70 -10.56
C PRO A 91 6.81 -8.77 -9.12
N ILE A 92 6.21 -7.98 -8.22
CA ILE A 92 6.55 -8.00 -6.80
C ILE A 92 5.73 -9.06 -6.06
N LEU A 93 4.44 -9.26 -6.38
CA LEU A 93 3.61 -10.21 -5.63
C LEU A 93 3.91 -11.69 -5.96
N THR A 94 4.34 -12.01 -7.18
CA THR A 94 4.58 -13.39 -7.62
C THR A 94 5.65 -14.11 -6.79
N PRO A 95 6.82 -13.51 -6.48
CA PRO A 95 7.76 -14.10 -5.53
C PRO A 95 7.15 -14.43 -4.17
N PHE A 96 6.34 -13.53 -3.59
CA PHE A 96 5.73 -13.74 -2.28
C PHE A 96 4.65 -14.83 -2.32
N ARG A 97 3.90 -14.94 -3.43
CA ARG A 97 2.95 -16.05 -3.67
C ARG A 97 3.61 -17.41 -3.73
N ARG A 98 4.88 -17.50 -4.13
CA ARG A 98 5.63 -18.76 -4.15
C ARG A 98 6.07 -19.19 -2.74
N ILE A 99 6.27 -18.22 -1.84
CA ILE A 99 6.71 -18.47 -0.47
C ILE A 99 5.51 -18.71 0.44
N ILE A 100 4.42 -17.96 0.25
CA ILE A 100 3.22 -17.99 1.07
C ILE A 100 2.12 -18.74 0.32
N PRO A 101 1.82 -19.99 0.68
CA PRO A 101 0.72 -20.72 0.05
C PRO A 101 -0.60 -19.95 0.24
N PRO A 102 -1.44 -19.85 -0.80
CA PRO A 102 -2.72 -19.15 -0.69
C PRO A 102 -3.62 -19.81 0.35
N LEU A 103 -4.29 -19.01 1.18
CA LEU A 103 -5.27 -19.54 2.13
C LEU A 103 -6.63 -19.66 1.43
N GLY A 104 -6.85 -20.80 0.80
CA GLY A 104 -8.06 -21.07 0.01
C GLY A 104 -8.11 -20.20 -1.24
N MET A 105 -9.18 -19.43 -1.41
CA MET A 105 -9.34 -18.48 -2.54
C MET A 105 -8.70 -17.11 -2.28
N PHE A 106 -8.23 -16.85 -1.06
CA PHE A 106 -7.70 -15.54 -0.68
C PHE A 106 -6.18 -15.49 -0.81
N ASP A 107 -5.71 -14.55 -1.62
CA ASP A 107 -4.29 -14.23 -1.75
C ASP A 107 -3.87 -13.27 -0.63
N ILE A 108 -3.04 -13.75 0.28
CA ILE A 108 -2.52 -12.98 1.43
C ILE A 108 -1.21 -12.27 1.06
N SER A 109 -0.58 -12.62 -0.07
CA SER A 109 0.67 -11.98 -0.50
C SER A 109 0.58 -10.44 -0.60
N PRO A 110 -0.54 -9.80 -0.99
CA PRO A 110 -0.68 -8.35 -0.98
C PRO A 110 -0.49 -7.73 0.40
N ILE A 111 -1.03 -8.36 1.44
CA ILE A 111 -0.94 -7.85 2.82
C ILE A 111 0.53 -7.88 3.27
N VAL A 112 1.23 -8.99 3.02
CA VAL A 112 2.66 -9.13 3.37
C VAL A 112 3.51 -8.10 2.65
N VAL A 113 3.25 -7.88 1.36
CA VAL A 113 3.98 -6.87 0.59
C VAL A 113 3.67 -5.45 1.07
N LEU A 114 2.43 -5.14 1.47
CA LEU A 114 2.10 -3.84 2.07
C LEU A 114 2.85 -3.59 3.38
N PHE A 115 3.00 -4.61 4.23
CA PHE A 115 3.84 -4.50 5.43
C PHE A 115 5.30 -4.27 5.09
N LEU A 116 5.85 -5.00 4.11
CA LEU A 116 7.22 -4.80 3.66
C LEU A 116 7.44 -3.39 3.11
N LEU A 117 6.52 -2.88 2.28
CA LEU A 117 6.60 -1.53 1.74
C LEU A 117 6.53 -0.47 2.85
N SER A 118 5.68 -0.67 3.86
CA SER A 118 5.59 0.22 5.03
C SER A 118 6.90 0.23 5.82
N PHE A 119 7.53 -0.93 6.00
CA PHE A 119 8.85 -1.03 6.63
C PHE A 119 9.93 -0.32 5.82
N LEU A 120 9.94 -0.50 4.49
CA LEU A 120 10.88 0.19 3.61
C LEU A 120 10.68 1.71 3.63
N GLN A 121 9.43 2.20 3.68
CA GLN A 121 9.14 3.63 3.84
C GLN A 121 9.69 4.17 5.17
N ALA A 122 9.50 3.44 6.27
CA ALA A 122 10.05 3.80 7.57
C ALA A 122 11.59 3.81 7.55
N ALA A 123 12.22 2.84 6.89
CA ALA A 123 13.68 2.81 6.72
C ALA A 123 14.19 3.98 5.89
N VAL A 124 13.53 4.31 4.77
CA VAL A 124 13.86 5.48 3.94
C VAL A 124 13.76 6.77 4.75
N ALA A 125 12.67 6.95 5.50
CA ALA A 125 12.50 8.11 6.35
C ALA A 125 13.58 8.16 7.45
N GLY A 126 13.83 7.04 8.12
CA GLY A 126 14.79 6.92 9.21
C GLY A 126 16.25 7.04 8.80
N VAL A 127 16.59 6.83 7.53
CA VAL A 127 17.99 6.92 7.04
C VAL A 127 18.23 8.19 6.24
N LEU A 128 17.32 8.56 5.34
CA LEU A 128 17.52 9.66 4.39
C LEU A 128 16.89 10.98 4.87
N LEU A 129 15.90 10.92 5.76
CA LEU A 129 15.17 12.11 6.23
C LEU A 129 15.46 12.46 7.69
N SER A 130 16.10 11.57 8.46
CA SER A 130 16.39 11.74 9.89
C SER A 130 17.63 12.58 10.22
N GLY A 131 18.49 12.82 9.21
CA GLY A 131 19.81 13.45 9.37
C GLY A 131 19.88 14.93 8.97
N ALA A 132 18.79 15.69 9.14
CA ALA A 132 18.79 17.15 8.96
C ALA A 132 18.39 17.85 10.24
#